data_AF-A0A965FSU0-F1
#
_entry.id   AF-A0A965FSU0-F1
#
_cell.length_a   1.000
_cell.length_b   1.000
_cell.length_c   1.000
_cell.angle_alpha   90.00
_cell.angle_beta   90.00
_cell.angle_gamma   90.00
#
_symmetry.space_group_name_H-M   'P 1'
#
loop_
_entity.id
_entity.type
_entity.pdbx_description
1 polymer ?
#
loop_
_entity_poly.entity_id
_entity_poly.type
_entity_poly.pdbx_seq_one_letter_code
_entity_poly.pdbx_strand_id
1 'polypeptide(L)'
;MIPVLRVKDPVSAGLLLKTQFGFESSVNVWRLGEQAIRIVAEEEVPDHFISMPFDHLAIAASEIDRRAEHFKSNGAILSKDYTPDGPHEISEFWEQGVRYVFFNGPDNAPIEFCEIKGRPHLTQFGHSHIGVRRPSISEAMNEISQFDTKLLASYRLDGGRNPVNVAFVNWENVVLEFFDEPASMSRGTSCWIGFVPS
;
A
#
# COMPACT_ATOMS: atom_id res chain seq x y z
N MET A 1 1.08 9.20 11.11
CA MET A 1 0.57 7.82 11.25
C MET A 1 1.51 6.78 10.64
N ILE A 2 1.70 5.64 11.31
CA ILE A 2 2.49 4.49 10.88
C ILE A 2 1.55 3.28 10.68
N PRO A 3 1.51 2.68 9.48
CA PRO A 3 0.75 1.47 9.21
C PRO A 3 1.18 0.28 10.07
N VAL A 4 0.22 -0.50 10.56
CA VAL A 4 0.45 -1.67 11.42
C VAL A 4 0.21 -2.95 10.64
N LEU A 5 1.25 -3.77 10.55
CA LEU A 5 1.25 -5.10 9.96
C LEU A 5 1.19 -6.15 11.07
N ARG A 6 0.09 -6.91 11.13
CA ARG A 6 -0.08 -8.05 12.04
C ARG A 6 0.39 -9.33 11.38
N VAL A 7 1.26 -10.07 12.05
CA VAL A 7 1.86 -11.30 11.53
C VAL A 7 1.94 -12.41 12.58
N LYS A 8 2.08 -13.64 12.11
CA LYS A 8 2.32 -14.83 12.94
C LYS A 8 3.67 -14.81 13.62
N ASP A 9 4.71 -14.40 12.89
CA ASP A 9 6.10 -14.35 13.37
C ASP A 9 6.74 -12.99 13.04
N PRO A 10 6.73 -12.04 13.99
CA PRO A 10 7.32 -10.72 13.80
C PRO A 10 8.82 -10.74 13.47
N VAL A 11 9.57 -11.74 13.94
CA VAL A 11 11.01 -11.85 13.70
C VAL A 11 11.26 -12.23 12.24
N SER A 12 10.59 -13.29 11.76
CA SER A 12 10.68 -13.72 10.37
C SER A 12 10.14 -12.66 9.41
N ALA A 13 9.05 -11.96 9.78
CA ALA A 13 8.50 -10.85 9.02
C ALA A 13 9.51 -9.71 8.85
N GLY A 14 10.17 -9.31 9.93
CA GLY A 14 11.22 -8.30 9.90
C GLY A 14 12.41 -8.70 9.02
N LEU A 15 12.87 -9.95 9.13
CA LEU A 15 13.95 -10.47 8.30
C LEU A 15 13.58 -10.42 6.81
N LEU A 16 12.37 -10.83 6.45
CA LEU A 16 11.85 -10.77 5.09
C LEU A 16 11.89 -9.34 4.55
N LEU A 17 11.34 -8.37 5.30
CA LEU A 17 11.33 -6.96 4.89
C LEU A 17 12.75 -6.43 4.67
N LYS A 18 13.68 -6.79 5.54
CA LYS A 18 15.09 -6.42 5.43
C LYS A 18 15.74 -7.02 4.19
N THR A 19 15.65 -8.34 4.02
CA THR A 19 16.41 -9.03 2.98
C THR A 19 15.85 -8.79 1.60
N GLN A 20 14.53 -8.71 1.45
CA GLN A 20 13.88 -8.64 0.14
C GLN A 20 13.75 -7.20 -0.36
N PHE A 21 13.41 -6.25 0.53
CA PHE A 21 13.07 -4.88 0.15
C PHE A 21 14.04 -3.83 0.71
N GLY A 22 14.93 -4.21 1.63
CA GLY A 22 15.92 -3.30 2.22
C GLY A 22 15.40 -2.47 3.39
N PHE A 23 14.34 -2.90 4.09
CA PHE A 23 13.90 -2.22 5.30
C PHE A 23 14.94 -2.30 6.41
N GLU A 24 15.07 -1.23 7.18
CA GLU A 24 15.91 -1.14 8.36
C GLU A 24 15.05 -1.06 9.62
N SER A 25 15.45 -1.76 10.68
CA SER A 25 14.74 -1.70 11.96
C SER A 25 15.29 -0.56 12.81
N SER A 26 14.39 0.25 13.37
CA SER A 26 14.67 1.24 14.40
C SER A 26 13.56 1.17 15.43
N VAL A 27 13.92 0.84 16.69
CA VAL A 27 13.06 0.75 17.88
C VAL A 27 11.58 0.56 17.53
N ASN A 28 11.16 -0.70 17.41
CA ASN A 28 9.76 -1.06 17.21
C ASN A 28 9.15 -0.68 15.84
N VAL A 29 9.89 -0.04 14.93
CA VAL A 29 9.45 0.37 13.60
C VAL A 29 10.43 -0.13 12.53
N TRP A 30 9.92 -0.49 11.37
CA TRP A 30 10.69 -0.84 10.17
C TRP A 30 10.57 0.30 9.15
N ARG A 31 11.69 0.75 8.59
CA ARG A 31 11.74 1.90 7.68
C ARG A 31 12.36 1.55 6.33
N LEU A 32 11.82 2.15 5.28
CA LEU A 32 12.38 2.13 3.93
C LEU A 32 12.27 3.54 3.36
N GLY A 33 13.39 4.29 3.38
CA GLY A 33 13.36 5.73 3.14
C GLY A 33 12.42 6.44 4.12
N GLU A 34 11.44 7.16 3.60
CA GLU A 34 10.45 7.87 4.42
C GLU A 34 9.28 6.98 4.87
N GLN A 35 9.11 5.80 4.28
CA GLN A 35 8.06 4.88 4.67
C GLN A 35 8.39 4.17 5.99
N ALA A 36 7.37 3.98 6.83
CA ALA A 36 7.46 3.26 8.10
C ALA A 36 6.39 2.16 8.19
N ILE A 37 6.69 1.09 8.93
CA ILE A 37 5.76 0.01 9.26
C ILE A 37 5.98 -0.41 10.72
N ARG A 38 4.91 -0.61 11.48
CA ARG A 38 4.92 -1.27 12.79
C ARG A 38 4.54 -2.73 12.60
N ILE A 39 5.41 -3.68 12.97
CA ILE A 39 5.08 -5.11 12.95
C ILE A 39 4.64 -5.53 14.35
N VAL A 40 3.53 -6.27 14.44
CA VAL A 40 3.01 -6.83 15.69
C VAL A 40 2.62 -8.30 15.53
N ALA A 41 2.65 -9.05 16.63
CA ALA A 41 2.13 -10.43 16.68
C ALA A 41 0.59 -10.46 16.59
N GLU A 42 0.01 -11.62 16.26
CA GLU A 42 -1.45 -11.79 16.07
C GLU A 42 -2.30 -11.30 17.25
N GLU A 43 -1.84 -11.56 18.48
CA GLU A 43 -2.54 -11.21 19.73
C GLU A 43 -2.18 -9.81 20.27
N GLU A 44 -1.22 -9.12 19.63
CA GLU A 44 -0.79 -7.80 20.08
C GLU A 44 -1.72 -6.71 19.52
N VAL A 45 -2.12 -5.79 20.41
CA VAL A 45 -2.79 -4.54 20.07
C VAL A 45 -1.88 -3.41 20.53
N PRO A 46 -1.33 -2.59 19.61
CA PRO A 46 -0.50 -1.46 19.99
C PRO A 46 -1.26 -0.44 20.85
N ASP A 47 -0.53 0.27 21.70
CA ASP A 47 -1.06 1.46 22.37
C ASP A 47 -1.45 2.54 21.33
N HIS A 48 -2.51 3.29 21.62
CA HIS A 48 -3.04 4.36 20.75
C HIS A 48 -3.39 3.90 19.32
N PHE A 49 -3.67 2.61 19.14
CA PHE A 49 -4.03 2.02 17.86
C PHE A 49 -5.35 2.55 17.30
N ILE A 50 -5.34 2.93 16.03
CA ILE A 50 -6.50 3.28 15.23
C ILE A 50 -6.83 2.08 14.36
N SER A 51 -7.92 1.38 14.67
CA SER A 51 -8.37 0.23 13.88
C SER A 51 -8.97 0.68 12.55
N MET A 52 -8.28 0.36 11.47
CA MET A 52 -8.73 0.64 10.11
C MET A 52 -8.05 -0.37 9.18
N PRO A 53 -8.61 -1.59 9.04
CA PRO A 53 -8.06 -2.56 8.12
C PRO A 53 -8.05 -2.01 6.70
N PHE A 54 -6.98 -2.25 5.96
CA PHE A 54 -6.81 -1.74 4.61
C PHE A 54 -6.22 -2.82 3.69
N ASP A 55 -6.28 -2.63 2.38
CA ASP A 55 -5.96 -3.64 1.38
C ASP A 55 -4.44 -3.80 1.20
N HIS A 56 -3.74 -2.70 1.01
CA HIS A 56 -2.30 -2.71 0.73
C HIS A 56 -1.60 -1.42 1.17
N LEU A 57 -0.29 -1.52 1.35
CA LEU A 57 0.61 -0.38 1.54
C LEU A 57 1.33 -0.06 0.24
N ALA A 58 1.24 1.18 -0.25
CA ALA A 58 1.98 1.63 -1.41
C ALA A 58 3.15 2.56 -1.05
N ILE A 59 4.31 2.24 -1.61
CA ILE A 59 5.59 2.92 -1.40
C ILE A 59 5.96 3.66 -2.68
N ALA A 60 6.23 4.96 -2.56
CA ALA A 60 6.67 5.77 -3.68
C ALA A 60 8.11 5.37 -4.05
N ALA A 61 8.33 5.09 -5.33
CA ALA A 61 9.62 4.68 -5.86
C ALA A 61 9.84 5.24 -7.27
N SER A 62 11.06 5.04 -7.79
CA SER A 62 11.41 5.31 -9.19
C SER A 62 12.14 4.14 -9.79
N GLU A 63 12.15 4.03 -11.12
CA GLU A 63 12.73 2.91 -11.88
C GLU A 63 12.09 1.57 -11.49
N ILE A 64 10.74 1.49 -11.52
CA ILE A 64 9.98 0.34 -11.02
C ILE A 64 10.46 -1.00 -11.59
N ASP A 65 10.74 -1.08 -12.89
CA ASP A 65 11.22 -2.33 -13.50
C ASP A 65 12.53 -2.82 -12.90
N ARG A 66 13.51 -1.91 -12.82
CA ARG A 66 14.84 -2.21 -12.26
C ARG A 66 14.74 -2.60 -10.79
N ARG A 67 13.89 -1.91 -10.00
CA ARG A 67 13.65 -2.26 -8.60
C ARG A 67 12.96 -3.60 -8.46
N ALA A 68 11.97 -3.89 -9.30
CA ALA A 68 11.28 -5.17 -9.31
C ALA A 68 12.26 -6.32 -9.59
N GLU A 69 13.16 -6.16 -10.56
CA GLU A 69 14.24 -7.12 -10.82
C GLU A 69 15.15 -7.30 -9.61
N HIS A 70 15.57 -6.20 -8.98
CA HIS A 70 16.40 -6.25 -7.77
C HIS A 70 15.70 -6.99 -6.63
N PHE A 71 14.45 -6.66 -6.31
CA PHE A 71 13.69 -7.34 -5.27
C PHE A 71 13.51 -8.83 -5.56
N LYS A 72 13.17 -9.19 -6.81
CA LYS A 72 13.11 -10.61 -7.24
C LYS A 72 14.44 -11.33 -7.05
N SER A 73 15.56 -10.68 -7.36
CA SER A 73 16.89 -11.25 -7.14
C SER A 73 17.21 -11.48 -5.66
N ASN A 74 16.57 -10.72 -4.77
CA ASN A 74 16.65 -10.90 -3.32
C ASN A 74 15.59 -11.88 -2.77
N GLY A 75 14.83 -12.54 -3.64
CA GLY A 75 13.81 -13.54 -3.27
C GLY A 75 12.42 -12.99 -3.02
N ALA A 76 12.14 -11.71 -3.35
CA ALA A 76 10.79 -11.19 -3.31
C ALA A 76 9.90 -11.89 -4.36
N ILE A 77 8.65 -12.18 -3.97
CA ILE A 77 7.68 -12.88 -4.82
C ILE A 77 6.62 -11.88 -5.26
N LEU A 78 6.37 -11.79 -6.56
CA LEU A 78 5.29 -10.98 -7.11
C LEU A 78 3.94 -11.43 -6.56
N SER A 79 3.05 -10.47 -6.30
CA SER A 79 1.72 -10.81 -5.83
C SER A 79 0.88 -11.38 -6.97
N LYS A 80 0.43 -12.63 -6.80
CA LYS A 80 -0.41 -13.32 -7.78
C LYS A 80 -1.75 -12.64 -8.01
N ASP A 81 -2.24 -11.96 -6.98
CA ASP A 81 -3.56 -11.35 -7.01
C ASP A 81 -3.53 -9.99 -7.72
N TYR A 82 -2.42 -9.24 -7.64
CA TYR A 82 -2.35 -7.85 -8.11
C TYR A 82 -1.55 -7.70 -9.41
N THR A 83 -0.33 -8.23 -9.45
CA THR A 83 0.59 -8.06 -10.58
C THR A 83 1.37 -9.36 -10.83
N PRO A 84 0.69 -10.46 -11.21
CA PRO A 84 1.31 -11.77 -11.34
C PRO A 84 2.44 -11.81 -12.39
N ASP A 85 2.35 -10.95 -13.40
CA ASP A 85 3.25 -10.92 -14.55
C ASP A 85 4.32 -9.82 -14.48
N GLY A 86 4.40 -9.10 -13.36
CA GLY A 86 5.37 -8.02 -13.13
C GLY A 86 4.74 -6.62 -13.21
N PRO A 87 5.54 -5.56 -13.45
CA PRO A 87 5.03 -4.18 -13.40
C PRO A 87 3.93 -3.88 -14.43
N HIS A 88 2.91 -3.14 -13.99
CA HIS A 88 1.79 -2.66 -14.80
C HIS A 88 1.75 -1.13 -14.86
N GLU A 89 0.90 -0.59 -15.73
CA GLU A 89 0.62 0.84 -15.81
C GLU A 89 -0.88 1.11 -15.73
N ILE A 90 -1.23 2.24 -15.12
CA ILE A 90 -2.57 2.84 -15.20
C ILE A 90 -2.36 4.24 -15.79
N SER A 91 -2.79 4.43 -17.03
CA SER A 91 -2.58 5.68 -17.77
C SER A 91 -3.49 6.82 -17.30
N GLU A 92 -4.62 6.47 -16.70
CA GLU A 92 -5.68 7.36 -16.27
C GLU A 92 -5.34 8.11 -14.98
N PHE A 93 -4.37 7.61 -14.21
CA PHE A 93 -3.95 8.22 -12.96
C PHE A 93 -3.01 9.40 -13.19
N TRP A 94 -3.22 10.48 -12.45
CA TRP A 94 -2.46 11.73 -12.56
C TRP A 94 -2.42 12.26 -14.01
N GLU A 95 -1.40 13.05 -14.35
CA GLU A 95 -1.29 13.66 -15.68
C GLU A 95 -0.69 12.71 -16.74
N GLN A 96 0.19 11.80 -16.34
CA GLN A 96 0.95 10.93 -17.26
C GLN A 96 0.88 9.44 -16.91
N GLY A 97 -0.02 9.06 -16.01
CA GLY A 97 -0.13 7.69 -15.52
C GLY A 97 0.79 7.37 -14.34
N VAL A 98 0.65 6.14 -13.88
CA VAL A 98 1.57 5.50 -12.93
C VAL A 98 2.13 4.23 -13.53
N ARG A 99 3.31 3.84 -13.05
CA ARG A 99 3.88 2.50 -13.20
C ARG A 99 3.99 1.87 -11.82
N TYR A 100 3.54 0.64 -11.66
CA TYR A 100 3.47 0.02 -10.33
C TYR A 100 3.68 -1.49 -10.37
N VAL A 101 4.04 -2.07 -9.22
CA VAL A 101 4.23 -3.51 -9.05
C VAL A 101 3.92 -3.90 -7.60
N PHE A 102 3.29 -5.06 -7.41
CA PHE A 102 2.99 -5.62 -6.10
C PHE A 102 3.88 -6.83 -5.79
N PHE A 103 4.35 -6.88 -4.55
CA PHE A 103 5.03 -8.04 -3.97
C PHE A 103 4.28 -8.56 -2.75
N ASN A 104 4.45 -9.85 -2.46
CA ASN A 104 4.03 -10.45 -1.20
C ASN A 104 5.04 -10.07 -0.12
N GLY A 105 4.58 -9.30 0.85
CA GLY A 105 5.26 -9.08 2.12
C GLY A 105 5.04 -10.23 3.12
N PRO A 106 5.37 -10.00 4.41
CA PRO A 106 5.13 -10.97 5.47
C PRO A 106 3.67 -11.42 5.51
N ASP A 107 3.43 -12.72 5.72
CA ASP A 107 2.10 -13.35 5.68
C ASP A 107 1.27 -13.01 4.42
N ASN A 108 1.96 -12.79 3.29
CA ASN A 108 1.40 -12.36 2.00
C ASN A 108 0.76 -10.97 2.01
N ALA A 109 1.12 -10.10 2.96
CA ALA A 109 0.71 -8.70 2.97
C ALA A 109 1.04 -8.02 1.63
N PRO A 110 0.06 -7.46 0.90
CA PRO A 110 0.38 -6.80 -0.36
C PRO A 110 1.16 -5.51 -0.10
N ILE A 111 2.32 -5.37 -0.75
CA ILE A 111 3.14 -4.16 -0.77
C ILE A 111 3.30 -3.73 -2.21
N GLU A 112 2.80 -2.54 -2.53
CA GLU A 112 2.94 -1.89 -3.83
C GLU A 112 4.16 -0.98 -3.86
N PHE A 113 4.89 -0.98 -4.98
CA PHE A 113 5.83 0.07 -5.33
C PHE A 113 5.29 0.83 -6.53
N CYS A 114 5.16 2.14 -6.40
CA CYS A 114 4.45 2.99 -7.33
C CYS A 114 5.31 4.19 -7.77
N GLU A 115 5.38 4.43 -9.06
CA GLU A 115 6.05 5.58 -9.69
C GLU A 115 5.03 6.40 -10.47
N ILE A 116 4.90 7.68 -10.12
CA ILE A 116 4.10 8.63 -10.90
C ILE A 116 4.94 9.10 -12.08
N LYS A 117 4.47 8.82 -13.29
CA LYS A 117 5.20 9.15 -14.53
C LYS A 117 5.25 10.67 -14.71
N GLY A 118 6.34 11.15 -15.30
CA GLY A 118 6.56 12.57 -15.55
C GLY A 118 6.97 13.40 -14.32
N ARG A 119 7.06 12.81 -13.13
CA ARG A 119 7.65 13.46 -11.95
C ARG A 119 9.16 13.25 -11.88
N PRO A 120 9.91 14.13 -11.19
CA PRO A 120 11.34 13.91 -10.93
C PRO A 120 11.58 12.57 -10.23
N HIS A 121 12.67 11.90 -10.60
CA HIS A 121 13.07 10.66 -9.94
C HIS A 121 13.34 10.89 -8.45
N LEU A 122 12.87 9.96 -7.63
CA LEU A 122 13.09 9.95 -6.20
C LEU A 122 14.49 9.42 -5.89
N THR A 123 15.21 10.14 -5.03
CA THR A 123 16.52 9.69 -4.52
C THR A 123 16.38 8.65 -3.41
N GLN A 124 15.21 8.54 -2.79
CA GLN A 124 14.88 7.56 -1.75
C GLN A 124 13.43 7.10 -1.87
N PHE A 125 13.09 5.97 -1.24
CA PHE A 125 11.69 5.54 -1.14
C PHE A 125 10.88 6.53 -0.31
N GLY A 126 9.64 6.75 -0.72
CA GLY A 126 8.71 7.67 -0.06
C GLY A 126 7.38 7.02 0.30
N HIS A 127 6.53 7.79 0.97
CA HIS A 127 5.12 7.42 1.11
C HIS A 127 4.39 7.65 -0.23
N SER A 128 3.59 6.67 -0.69
CA SER A 128 2.68 6.87 -1.83
C SER A 128 1.24 7.01 -1.33
N HIS A 129 0.64 5.90 -0.89
CA HIS A 129 -0.73 5.86 -0.39
C HIS A 129 -1.00 4.57 0.40
N ILE A 130 -2.19 4.49 1.00
CA ILE A 130 -2.77 3.30 1.61
C ILE A 130 -4.02 2.93 0.81
N GLY A 131 -4.01 1.74 0.21
CA GLY A 131 -5.14 1.24 -0.55
C GLY A 131 -6.24 0.76 0.37
N VAL A 132 -7.44 1.30 0.24
CA VAL A 132 -8.62 0.97 1.04
C VAL A 132 -9.75 0.54 0.11
N ARG A 133 -9.93 -0.77 0.00
CA ARG A 133 -11.01 -1.37 -0.76
C ARG A 133 -12.35 -1.11 -0.09
N ARG A 134 -13.34 -0.65 -0.87
CA ARG A 134 -14.69 -0.35 -0.38
C ARG A 134 -15.75 -0.95 -1.32
N PRO A 135 -16.94 -1.32 -0.83
CA PRO A 135 -18.05 -1.68 -1.72
C PRO A 135 -18.57 -0.49 -2.54
N SER A 136 -18.41 0.73 -2.01
CA SER A 136 -18.88 1.98 -2.60
C SER A 136 -17.96 3.13 -2.22
N ILE A 137 -17.42 3.83 -3.22
CA ILE A 137 -16.66 5.06 -3.01
C ILE A 137 -17.54 6.16 -2.40
N SER A 138 -18.78 6.27 -2.85
CA SER A 138 -19.68 7.33 -2.36
C SER A 138 -19.95 7.19 -0.86
N GLU A 139 -20.12 5.95 -0.38
CA GLU A 139 -20.29 5.68 1.06
C GLU A 139 -19.00 5.98 1.83
N ALA A 140 -17.84 5.55 1.30
CA ALA A 140 -16.55 5.83 1.93
C ALA A 140 -16.27 7.35 2.04
N MET A 141 -16.55 8.11 0.98
CA MET A 141 -16.41 9.56 0.97
C MET A 141 -17.36 10.25 1.96
N ASN A 142 -18.59 9.71 2.12
CA ASN A 142 -19.52 10.22 3.12
C ASN A 142 -19.04 9.94 4.55
N GLU A 143 -18.52 8.74 4.83
CA GLU A 143 -17.99 8.37 6.15
C GLU A 143 -16.81 9.24 6.57
N ILE A 144 -15.92 9.58 5.64
CA ILE A 144 -14.74 10.40 5.96
C ILE A 144 -15.02 11.90 5.95
N SER A 145 -16.19 12.34 5.48
CA SER A 145 -16.56 13.76 5.39
C SER A 145 -16.59 14.48 6.75
N GLN A 146 -16.68 13.71 7.84
CA GLN A 146 -16.61 14.23 9.22
C GLN A 146 -15.18 14.52 9.69
N PHE A 147 -14.16 14.06 8.96
CA PHE A 147 -12.75 14.31 9.25
C PHE A 147 -12.21 15.45 8.38
N ASP A 148 -11.14 16.11 8.85
CA ASP A 148 -10.41 17.09 8.05
C ASP A 148 -9.61 16.38 6.95
N THR A 149 -10.29 16.12 5.85
CA THR A 149 -9.77 15.40 4.68
C THR A 149 -9.86 16.26 3.44
N LYS A 150 -8.92 16.04 2.52
CA LYS A 150 -8.88 16.75 1.24
C LYS A 150 -8.85 15.76 0.09
N LEU A 151 -9.85 15.81 -0.78
CA LEU A 151 -9.82 15.09 -2.06
C LEU A 151 -8.66 15.62 -2.90
N LEU A 152 -7.75 14.73 -3.28
CA LEU A 152 -6.59 15.02 -4.13
C LEU A 152 -6.92 14.74 -5.59
N ALA A 153 -7.56 13.61 -5.86
CA ALA A 153 -7.94 13.19 -7.21
C ALA A 153 -9.06 12.15 -7.16
N SER A 154 -9.79 12.01 -8.27
CA SER A 154 -10.74 10.91 -8.46
C SER A 154 -10.72 10.47 -9.92
N TYR A 155 -10.83 9.16 -10.12
CA TYR A 155 -10.71 8.50 -11.41
C TYR A 155 -11.78 7.42 -11.56
N ARG A 156 -12.04 7.06 -12.81
CA ARG A 156 -12.81 5.89 -13.19
C ARG A 156 -11.96 5.08 -14.16
N LEU A 157 -11.70 3.82 -13.81
CA LEU A 157 -10.93 2.88 -14.60
C LEU A 157 -11.91 1.95 -15.33
N ASP A 158 -12.01 2.09 -16.66
CA ASP A 158 -12.93 1.30 -17.48
C ASP A 158 -12.26 0.05 -18.12
N GLY A 159 -10.97 -0.20 -17.83
CA GLY A 159 -10.16 -1.24 -18.48
C GLY A 159 -10.42 -2.70 -18.05
N GLY A 160 -11.33 -2.94 -17.11
CA GLY A 160 -11.65 -4.27 -16.56
C GLY A 160 -13.01 -4.83 -17.00
N ARG A 161 -13.37 -6.02 -16.47
CA ARG A 161 -14.72 -6.59 -16.68
C ARG A 161 -15.82 -5.70 -16.10
N ASN A 162 -15.49 -4.98 -15.03
CA ASN A 162 -16.33 -3.98 -14.39
C ASN A 162 -15.50 -2.69 -14.21
N PRO A 163 -16.13 -1.52 -14.34
CA PRO A 163 -15.46 -0.26 -14.04
C PRO A 163 -15.15 -0.17 -12.54
N VAL A 164 -13.99 0.41 -12.22
CA VAL A 164 -13.53 0.67 -10.84
C VAL A 164 -13.45 2.18 -10.65
N ASN A 165 -14.14 2.71 -9.65
CA ASN A 165 -14.01 4.11 -9.24
C ASN A 165 -12.94 4.21 -8.16
N VAL A 166 -12.11 5.25 -8.26
CA VAL A 166 -10.98 5.49 -7.37
C VAL A 166 -11.02 6.93 -6.86
N ALA A 167 -10.70 7.13 -5.59
CA ALA A 167 -10.55 8.46 -4.98
C ALA A 167 -9.31 8.50 -4.08
N PHE A 168 -8.42 9.45 -4.34
CA PHE A 168 -7.26 9.74 -3.50
C PHE A 168 -7.60 10.88 -2.53
N VAL A 169 -7.47 10.62 -1.24
CA VAL A 169 -7.84 11.55 -0.18
C VAL A 169 -6.68 11.72 0.79
N ASN A 170 -6.28 12.96 1.04
CA ASN A 170 -5.35 13.26 2.12
C ASN A 170 -6.08 13.25 3.46
N TRP A 171 -5.54 12.52 4.43
CA TRP A 171 -5.97 12.54 5.83
C TRP A 171 -4.73 12.73 6.72
N GLU A 172 -4.64 13.89 7.38
CA GLU A 172 -3.42 14.31 8.09
C GLU A 172 -2.16 14.18 7.21
N ASN A 173 -1.28 13.23 7.54
CA ASN A 173 0.01 12.99 6.88
C ASN A 173 0.01 11.73 5.99
N VAL A 174 -1.15 11.12 5.73
CA VAL A 174 -1.27 9.95 4.84
C VAL A 174 -2.20 10.24 3.68
N VAL A 175 -1.96 9.56 2.56
CA VAL A 175 -2.90 9.52 1.43
C VAL A 175 -3.63 8.18 1.46
N LEU A 176 -4.96 8.22 1.46
CA LEU A 176 -5.83 7.07 1.30
C LEU A 176 -6.26 6.97 -0.16
N GLU A 177 -6.10 5.81 -0.78
CA GLU A 177 -6.72 5.48 -2.06
C GLU A 177 -7.95 4.61 -1.78
N PHE A 178 -9.14 5.17 -1.89
CA PHE A 178 -10.35 4.38 -1.90
C PHE A 178 -10.61 3.86 -3.31
N PHE A 179 -10.87 2.57 -3.45
CA PHE A 179 -11.27 1.97 -4.73
C PHE A 179 -12.44 1.00 -4.52
N ASP A 180 -13.40 1.01 -5.45
CA ASP A 180 -14.51 0.06 -5.43
C ASP A 180 -14.22 -1.19 -6.25
N GLU A 181 -14.43 -2.36 -5.65
CA GLU A 181 -14.36 -3.62 -6.37
C GLU A 181 -15.48 -4.55 -5.88
N PRO A 182 -16.20 -5.25 -6.78
CA PRO A 182 -17.32 -6.10 -6.38
C PRO A 182 -16.88 -7.16 -5.37
N ALA A 183 -17.67 -7.32 -4.30
CA ALA A 183 -17.42 -8.22 -3.17
C ALA A 183 -17.18 -9.70 -3.52
N SER A 184 -17.44 -10.12 -4.76
CA SER A 184 -17.18 -11.48 -5.25
C SER A 184 -15.68 -11.82 -5.34
N MET A 185 -14.78 -10.85 -5.23
CA MET A 185 -13.33 -11.08 -5.19
C MET A 185 -12.81 -10.97 -3.75
N SER A 186 -13.25 -11.91 -2.91
CA SER A 186 -12.72 -12.10 -1.56
C SER A 186 -11.24 -12.48 -1.64
N ARG A 187 -10.35 -11.49 -1.57
CA ARG A 187 -8.97 -11.68 -1.13
C ARG A 187 -9.00 -11.78 0.40
N GLY A 188 -8.17 -12.64 0.99
CA GLY A 188 -8.26 -13.03 2.40
C GLY A 188 -8.25 -11.85 3.40
N THR A 189 -8.51 -12.13 4.68
CA THR A 189 -8.47 -11.11 5.75
C THR A 189 -7.14 -10.37 5.71
N SER A 190 -7.19 -9.04 5.59
CA SER A 190 -5.98 -8.23 5.52
C SER A 190 -5.20 -8.29 6.84
N CYS A 191 -3.90 -8.55 6.72
CA CYS A 191 -2.92 -8.45 7.80
C CYS A 191 -2.55 -7.00 8.11
N TRP A 192 -2.98 -6.06 7.28
CA TRP A 192 -2.92 -4.63 7.57
C TRP A 192 -4.13 -4.22 8.40
N ILE A 193 -3.89 -3.92 9.67
CA ILE A 193 -4.99 -3.78 10.66
C ILE A 193 -5.35 -2.34 11.00
N GLY A 194 -4.50 -1.37 10.64
CA GLY A 194 -4.71 0.04 10.95
C GLY A 194 -3.41 0.79 11.18
N PHE A 195 -3.43 1.75 12.12
CA PHE A 195 -2.34 2.70 12.31
C PHE A 195 -1.99 2.91 13.79
N VAL A 196 -0.75 3.33 14.02
CA VAL A 196 -0.32 4.00 15.27
C VAL A 196 0.16 5.42 14.98
N PRO A 197 0.20 6.34 15.96
CA PRO A 197 0.84 7.64 15.80
C PRO A 197 2.30 7.51 15.37
N SER A 198 2.78 8.47 14.57
CA SER A 198 4.16 8.52 14.06
C SER A 198 5.14 9.21 15.00
#